data_AF-A0AAD3HN47-F1
#
_entry.id   AF-A0AAD3HN47-F1
#
_cell.length_a   1.000
_cell.length_b   1.000
_cell.length_c   1.000
_cell.angle_alpha   90.00
_cell.angle_beta   90.00
_cell.angle_gamma   90.00
#
_symmetry.space_group_name_H-M   'P 1'
#
loop_
_entity.id
_entity.type
_entity.pdbx_description
1 polymer ?
#
loop_
_entity_poly.entity_id
_entity_poly.type
_entity_poly.pdbx_seq_one_letter_code
_entity_poly.pdbx_strand_id
1 'polypeptide(L)'
;MTDAPTSPARQTQEAEATKVVVMGEEVVANEKAASAIKPIKDECEADLAVVLPMLNNALRALDSLTKANITEIKNMKNPPRAVKLVMEAVCKMLSIRPNKVNDPANPARKVNDYWAPSKALLADPKFLEMLMRYDKDNIPPSIISAVQPYMAMDEFDPNAVRKASAAAYGLCCWVRAMVEYDKAVKVVAPKKAKLAEAEAACSELMTAGPNATKAEAEDKTAELPQAQDRQAELPQVAGDPVAQVEGLNKQLCCSCPLANGSDGSPLKGRFVVPAEEVRQLLASSGKTLEELLHSLITPASKLAWPPISGFCVGAVALGGSGNVYVGVNVEFPGAPLNNSIHAEQCLLVSCLRRGETCIRALAVSSAPCGHCRQFYAEVKDVDSLEFIFGSDAQPKYLGDLLPERFGPADLQSEPFPLLLERQSHNVVWQADAEAQLAARGGEEAFQRAAEAALRETRQCYAPYTRCHSGASLITAGGRVFAGGYIESAAYNPSLSPFHCAVVDAITSYGITAYDQIAEVVLAERPGAPVQHAANIRLLLAAVAPAARLTVLPLA
;
A
#
# COMPACT_ATOMS: atom_id res chain seq x y z
N MET A 1 -66.73 11.35 -34.17
CA MET A 1 -65.93 12.21 -33.27
C MET A 1 -65.79 11.46 -31.96
N THR A 2 -64.61 11.15 -31.43
CA THR A 2 -63.22 11.30 -31.92
C THR A 2 -62.36 10.38 -31.07
N ASP A 3 -61.88 9.25 -31.59
CA ASP A 3 -60.79 8.54 -30.93
C ASP A 3 -59.50 9.31 -31.18
N ALA A 4 -58.95 9.90 -30.13
CA ALA A 4 -57.71 10.65 -30.19
C ALA A 4 -56.52 9.68 -30.27
N PRO A 5 -55.56 9.86 -31.19
CA PRO A 5 -54.41 8.99 -31.27
C PRO A 5 -53.56 9.14 -30.00
N THR A 6 -53.23 8.02 -29.36
CA THR A 6 -52.25 7.99 -28.26
C THR A 6 -50.91 8.50 -28.77
N SER A 7 -50.50 9.67 -28.27
CA SER A 7 -49.27 10.36 -28.68
C SER A 7 -48.04 9.46 -28.49
N PRO A 8 -47.10 9.42 -29.45
CA PRO A 8 -45.87 8.63 -29.34
C PRO A 8 -45.05 8.94 -28.08
N ALA A 9 -45.17 10.15 -27.52
CA ALA A 9 -44.52 10.53 -26.27
C ALA A 9 -44.87 9.63 -25.07
N ARG A 10 -46.08 9.03 -25.03
CA ARG A 10 -46.48 8.12 -23.95
C ARG A 10 -45.79 6.76 -24.05
N GLN A 11 -45.68 6.24 -25.27
CA GLN A 11 -44.98 4.97 -25.54
C GLN A 11 -43.48 5.09 -25.28
N THR A 12 -42.87 6.26 -25.56
CA THR A 12 -41.48 6.53 -25.20
C THR A 12 -41.27 6.56 -23.68
N GLN A 13 -42.18 7.19 -22.92
CA GLN A 13 -42.08 7.24 -21.45
C GLN A 13 -42.22 5.85 -20.80
N GLU A 14 -43.12 5.00 -21.29
CA GLU A 14 -43.28 3.64 -20.78
C GLU A 14 -42.05 2.76 -21.11
N ALA A 15 -41.48 2.90 -22.31
CA ALA A 15 -40.24 2.22 -22.68
C ALA A 15 -39.02 2.68 -21.86
N GLU A 16 -38.90 3.98 -21.57
CA GLU A 16 -37.85 4.52 -20.68
C GLU A 16 -38.03 4.02 -19.24
N ALA A 17 -39.26 3.98 -18.72
CA ALA A 17 -39.56 3.46 -17.39
C ALA A 17 -39.20 1.96 -17.28
N THR A 18 -39.55 1.13 -18.26
CA THR A 18 -39.17 -0.29 -18.29
C THR A 18 -37.65 -0.46 -18.37
N LYS A 19 -36.95 0.37 -19.14
CA LYS A 19 -35.48 0.33 -19.24
C LYS A 19 -34.81 0.65 -17.90
N VAL A 20 -35.33 1.62 -17.13
CA VAL A 20 -34.83 1.95 -15.79
C VAL A 20 -35.05 0.80 -14.79
N VAL A 21 -36.18 0.10 -14.86
CA VAL A 21 -36.45 -1.06 -14.00
C VAL A 21 -35.51 -2.22 -14.30
N VAL A 22 -35.33 -2.59 -15.57
CA VAL A 22 -34.43 -3.68 -15.99
C VAL A 22 -32.98 -3.38 -15.60
N MET A 23 -32.50 -2.14 -15.79
CA MET A 23 -31.16 -1.74 -15.33
C MET A 23 -31.03 -1.78 -13.80
N GLY A 24 -32.10 -1.54 -13.04
CA GLY A 24 -32.12 -1.69 -11.59
C GLY A 24 -32.00 -3.15 -11.14
N GLU A 25 -32.69 -4.08 -11.81
CA GLU A 25 -32.64 -5.52 -11.50
C GLU A 25 -31.27 -6.12 -11.83
N GLU A 26 -30.64 -5.69 -12.93
CA GLU A 26 -29.29 -6.10 -13.35
C GLU A 26 -28.21 -5.64 -12.34
N VAL A 27 -28.33 -4.41 -11.81
CA VAL A 27 -27.45 -3.92 -10.73
C VAL A 27 -27.60 -4.75 -9.46
N VAL A 28 -28.84 -5.07 -9.05
CA VAL A 28 -29.10 -5.89 -7.85
C VAL A 28 -28.62 -7.34 -8.01
N ALA A 29 -28.66 -7.89 -9.23
CA ALA A 29 -28.08 -9.20 -9.52
C ALA A 29 -26.55 -9.17 -9.42
N ASN A 30 -25.90 -8.16 -9.99
CA ASN A 30 -24.46 -7.95 -9.92
C ASN A 30 -23.95 -7.76 -8.48
N GLU A 31 -24.66 -6.97 -7.67
CA GLU A 31 -24.33 -6.79 -6.24
C GLU A 31 -24.44 -8.10 -5.44
N LYS A 32 -25.49 -8.91 -5.67
CA LYS A 32 -25.66 -10.20 -5.01
C LYS A 32 -24.55 -11.20 -5.38
N ALA A 33 -24.21 -11.28 -6.68
CA ALA A 33 -23.10 -12.11 -7.17
C ALA A 33 -21.76 -11.69 -6.54
N ALA A 34 -21.45 -10.39 -6.54
CA ALA A 34 -20.26 -9.84 -5.90
C ALA A 34 -20.21 -10.12 -4.39
N SER A 35 -21.36 -10.04 -3.70
CA SER A 35 -21.46 -10.26 -2.24
C SER A 35 -21.12 -11.69 -1.81
N ALA A 36 -21.41 -12.68 -2.65
CA ALA A 36 -21.15 -14.10 -2.36
C ALA A 36 -19.70 -14.51 -2.64
N ILE A 37 -19.08 -13.92 -3.67
CA ILE A 37 -17.69 -14.17 -4.06
C ILE A 37 -16.71 -13.49 -3.10
N LYS A 38 -17.00 -12.26 -2.66
CA LYS A 38 -16.11 -11.44 -1.83
C LYS A 38 -15.51 -12.17 -0.60
N PRO A 39 -16.28 -12.81 0.30
CA PRO A 39 -15.69 -13.45 1.49
C PRO A 39 -14.75 -14.62 1.14
N ILE A 40 -15.06 -15.38 0.09
CA ILE A 40 -14.21 -16.50 -0.37
C ILE A 40 -12.89 -15.96 -0.91
N LYS A 41 -12.92 -14.84 -1.65
CA LYS A 41 -11.73 -14.15 -2.14
C LYS A 41 -10.91 -13.54 -0.99
N ASP A 42 -11.54 -12.79 -0.10
CA ASP A 42 -10.89 -12.16 1.06
C ASP A 42 -10.15 -13.21 1.92
N GLU A 43 -10.76 -14.39 2.14
CA GLU A 43 -10.11 -15.51 2.84
C GLU A 43 -8.92 -16.11 2.08
N CYS A 44 -9.03 -16.30 0.75
CA CYS A 44 -7.92 -16.79 -0.07
C CYS A 44 -6.70 -15.86 0.00
N GLU A 45 -6.96 -14.56 -0.03
CA GLU A 45 -5.95 -13.51 -0.03
C GLU A 45 -5.33 -13.36 1.36
N ALA A 46 -6.12 -13.43 2.43
CA ALA A 46 -5.61 -13.41 3.81
C ALA A 46 -4.66 -14.58 4.11
N ASP A 47 -5.04 -15.82 3.75
CA ASP A 47 -4.20 -17.01 3.96
C ASP A 47 -2.86 -16.92 3.22
N LEU A 48 -2.85 -16.32 2.02
CA LEU A 48 -1.64 -16.14 1.21
C LEU A 48 -0.78 -14.96 1.69
N ALA A 49 -1.42 -13.85 2.11
CA ALA A 49 -0.76 -12.63 2.58
C ALA A 49 0.08 -12.84 3.85
N VAL A 50 -0.22 -13.85 4.67
CA VAL A 50 0.62 -14.23 5.83
C VAL A 50 2.01 -14.72 5.39
N VAL A 51 2.12 -15.43 4.25
CA VAL A 51 3.33 -16.17 3.88
C VAL A 51 4.16 -15.49 2.78
N LEU A 52 3.53 -14.66 1.92
CA LEU A 52 4.27 -13.86 0.92
C LEU A 52 5.39 -12.99 1.53
N PRO A 53 5.24 -12.33 2.71
CA PRO A 53 6.33 -11.59 3.34
C PRO A 53 7.50 -12.49 3.74
N MET A 54 7.23 -13.72 4.21
CA MET A 54 8.27 -14.69 4.58
C MET A 54 9.08 -15.13 3.35
N LEU A 55 8.39 -15.43 2.25
CA LEU A 55 9.00 -15.80 0.97
C LEU A 55 9.83 -14.64 0.38
N ASN A 56 9.28 -13.43 0.34
CA ASN A 56 9.98 -12.27 -0.19
C ASN A 56 11.21 -11.89 0.66
N ASN A 57 11.12 -12.00 1.99
CA ASN A 57 12.26 -11.80 2.87
C ASN A 57 13.35 -12.85 2.66
N ALA A 58 12.97 -14.11 2.45
CA ALA A 58 13.92 -15.18 2.14
C ALA A 58 14.61 -14.98 0.78
N LEU A 59 13.86 -14.62 -0.27
CA LEU A 59 14.43 -14.36 -1.60
C LEU A 59 15.39 -13.15 -1.57
N ARG A 60 15.04 -12.06 -0.88
CA ARG A 60 15.95 -10.93 -0.63
C ARG A 60 17.21 -11.35 0.17
N ALA A 61 17.04 -12.25 1.14
CA ALA A 61 18.18 -12.77 1.90
C ALA A 61 19.09 -13.70 1.08
N LEU A 62 18.58 -14.35 0.02
CA LEU A 62 19.41 -15.08 -0.95
C LEU A 62 20.11 -14.14 -1.95
N ASP A 63 19.41 -13.14 -2.46
CA ASP A 63 19.96 -12.16 -3.42
C ASP A 63 21.11 -11.35 -2.82
N SER A 64 21.07 -11.10 -1.51
CA SER A 64 22.19 -10.48 -0.76
C SER A 64 23.39 -11.41 -0.49
N LEU A 65 23.34 -12.71 -0.84
CA LEU A 65 24.47 -13.62 -0.65
C LEU A 65 25.56 -13.40 -1.72
N THR A 66 26.64 -12.75 -1.32
CA THR A 66 27.79 -12.58 -2.22
C THR A 66 28.56 -13.90 -2.42
N LYS A 67 29.31 -13.98 -3.53
CA LYS A 67 30.24 -15.09 -3.79
C LYS A 67 31.27 -15.31 -2.67
N ALA A 68 31.62 -14.25 -1.92
CA ALA A 68 32.49 -14.36 -0.75
C ALA A 68 31.82 -15.14 0.38
N ASN A 69 30.54 -14.86 0.67
CA ASN A 69 29.75 -15.55 1.71
C ASN A 69 29.57 -17.06 1.40
N ILE A 70 29.36 -17.41 0.13
CA ILE A 70 29.29 -18.82 -0.31
C ILE A 70 30.65 -19.51 -0.12
N THR A 71 31.74 -18.81 -0.46
CA THR A 71 33.11 -19.32 -0.32
C THR A 71 33.50 -19.52 1.15
N GLU A 72 33.02 -18.65 2.05
CA GLU A 72 33.18 -18.76 3.50
C GLU A 72 32.57 -20.06 4.03
N ILE A 73 31.28 -20.32 3.78
CA ILE A 73 30.60 -21.56 4.20
C ILE A 73 31.32 -22.79 3.64
N LYS A 74 31.64 -22.79 2.34
CA LYS A 74 32.30 -23.90 1.64
C LYS A 74 33.64 -24.31 2.26
N ASN A 75 34.41 -23.32 2.75
CA ASN A 75 35.76 -23.53 3.28
C ASN A 75 35.80 -23.89 4.78
N MET A 76 34.65 -23.97 5.46
CA MET A 76 34.58 -24.39 6.86
C MET A 76 35.02 -25.86 7.02
N LYS A 77 36.17 -26.07 7.68
CA LYS A 77 36.67 -27.43 8.02
C LYS A 77 35.75 -28.12 9.03
N ASN A 78 35.38 -27.41 10.09
CA ASN A 78 34.46 -27.85 11.15
C ASN A 78 33.31 -26.84 11.29
N PRO A 79 32.26 -26.90 10.44
CA PRO A 79 31.15 -25.96 10.51
C PRO A 79 30.29 -26.18 11.77
N PRO A 80 29.68 -25.11 12.34
CA PRO A 80 28.71 -25.22 13.44
C PRO A 80 27.54 -26.15 13.13
N ARG A 81 26.91 -26.71 14.18
CA ARG A 81 25.75 -27.61 14.04
C ARG A 81 24.61 -26.97 13.23
N ALA A 82 24.26 -25.72 13.54
CA ALA A 82 23.28 -24.94 12.81
C ALA A 82 23.57 -24.88 11.29
N VAL A 83 24.81 -24.57 10.90
CA VAL A 83 25.23 -24.51 9.49
C VAL A 83 25.14 -25.88 8.79
N LYS A 84 25.48 -26.97 9.50
CA LYS A 84 25.29 -28.34 8.97
C LYS A 84 23.82 -28.66 8.73
N LEU A 85 22.93 -28.30 9.66
CA LEU A 85 21.48 -28.53 9.54
C LEU A 85 20.88 -27.73 8.36
N VAL A 86 21.24 -26.45 8.23
CA VAL A 86 20.82 -25.60 7.10
C VAL A 86 21.22 -26.22 5.76
N MET A 87 22.50 -26.60 5.61
CA MET A 87 22.97 -27.18 4.35
C MET A 87 22.41 -28.57 4.07
N GLU A 88 22.15 -29.39 5.10
CA GLU A 88 21.42 -30.65 4.95
C GLU A 88 19.98 -30.39 4.45
N ALA A 89 19.26 -29.43 5.02
CA ALA A 89 17.90 -29.12 4.61
C ALA A 89 17.84 -28.58 3.16
N VAL A 90 18.77 -27.69 2.77
CA VAL A 90 18.93 -27.24 1.38
C VAL A 90 19.22 -28.42 0.43
N CYS A 91 20.08 -29.35 0.82
CA CYS A 91 20.33 -30.56 0.02
C CYS A 91 19.06 -31.41 -0.15
N LYS A 92 18.23 -31.55 0.88
CA LYS A 92 16.94 -32.27 0.78
C LYS A 92 15.95 -31.56 -0.14
N MET A 93 15.84 -30.23 -0.04
CA MET A 93 15.00 -29.41 -0.95
C MET A 93 15.40 -29.62 -2.41
N LEU A 94 16.71 -29.66 -2.70
CA LEU A 94 17.23 -29.92 -4.05
C LEU A 94 17.35 -31.42 -4.41
N SER A 95 16.77 -32.33 -3.62
CA SER A 95 16.82 -33.80 -3.83
C SER A 95 18.23 -34.42 -3.94
N ILE A 96 19.23 -33.79 -3.34
CA ILE A 96 20.63 -34.24 -3.35
C ILE A 96 20.82 -35.39 -2.36
N ARG A 97 21.44 -36.48 -2.83
CA ARG A 97 21.66 -37.69 -2.03
C ARG A 97 22.83 -37.51 -1.04
N PRO A 98 22.73 -38.02 0.20
CA PRO A 98 23.83 -38.01 1.16
C PRO A 98 24.90 -39.05 0.82
N ASN A 99 26.11 -38.79 1.30
CA ASN A 99 27.19 -39.79 1.33
C ASN A 99 27.03 -40.68 2.58
N LYS A 100 27.16 -42.00 2.42
CA LYS A 100 27.15 -42.93 3.56
C LYS A 100 28.56 -43.07 4.14
N VAL A 101 28.81 -42.43 5.27
CA VAL A 101 30.09 -42.48 5.99
C VAL A 101 29.94 -43.27 7.30
N ASN A 102 31.04 -43.75 7.87
CA ASN A 102 31.01 -44.36 9.19
C ASN A 102 30.82 -43.28 10.27
N ASP A 103 30.06 -43.57 11.31
CA ASP A 103 29.76 -42.64 12.41
C ASP A 103 31.05 -42.31 13.19
N PRO A 104 31.43 -41.02 13.35
CA PRO A 104 32.59 -40.62 14.15
C PRO A 104 32.56 -41.11 15.59
N ALA A 105 31.38 -41.40 16.15
CA ALA A 105 31.22 -41.93 17.50
C ALA A 105 31.12 -43.47 17.54
N ASN A 106 30.83 -44.15 16.41
CA ASN A 106 30.75 -45.61 16.35
C ASN A 106 31.07 -46.15 14.93
N PRO A 107 32.31 -46.61 14.69
CA PRO A 107 32.75 -47.07 13.36
C PRO A 107 31.93 -48.21 12.74
N ALA A 108 31.13 -48.95 13.52
CA ALA A 108 30.24 -50.01 13.02
C ALA A 108 28.91 -49.48 12.45
N ARG A 109 28.54 -48.22 12.71
CA ARG A 109 27.32 -47.58 12.23
C ARG A 109 27.62 -46.72 11.00
N LYS A 110 26.78 -46.80 9.96
CA LYS A 110 26.81 -45.85 8.84
C LYS A 110 25.78 -44.74 9.04
N VAL A 111 26.21 -43.50 8.85
CA VAL A 111 25.39 -42.28 8.92
C VAL A 111 25.37 -41.57 7.57
N ASN A 112 24.29 -40.82 7.34
CA ASN A 112 24.13 -40.00 6.15
C ASN A 112 24.85 -38.66 6.36
N ASP A 113 25.99 -38.44 5.70
CA ASP A 113 26.64 -37.14 5.64
C ASP A 113 26.12 -36.33 4.45
N TYR A 114 25.57 -35.15 4.74
CA TYR A 114 25.21 -34.16 3.75
C TYR A 114 26.28 -33.07 3.57
N TRP A 115 27.31 -32.98 4.42
CA TRP A 115 28.32 -31.92 4.33
C TRP A 115 29.21 -32.05 3.10
N ALA A 116 29.65 -33.27 2.74
CA ALA A 116 30.40 -33.47 1.51
C ALA A 116 29.59 -33.10 0.24
N PRO A 117 28.33 -33.56 0.05
CA PRO A 117 27.44 -33.05 -1.01
C PRO A 117 27.20 -31.53 -0.95
N SER A 118 27.02 -30.95 0.24
CA SER A 118 26.80 -29.51 0.42
C SER A 118 27.97 -28.66 -0.11
N LYS A 119 29.21 -29.11 0.07
CA LYS A 119 30.39 -28.41 -0.47
C LYS A 119 30.50 -28.51 -2.00
N ALA A 120 29.96 -29.56 -2.61
CA ALA A 120 29.87 -29.68 -4.06
C ALA A 120 28.77 -28.74 -4.60
N LEU A 121 27.61 -28.69 -3.93
CA LEU A 121 26.54 -27.74 -4.24
C LEU A 121 27.00 -26.28 -4.14
N LEU A 122 27.67 -25.88 -3.05
CA LEU A 122 28.26 -24.54 -2.86
C LEU A 122 29.43 -24.25 -3.83
N ALA A 123 29.88 -25.23 -4.63
CA ALA A 123 30.86 -25.01 -5.69
C ALA A 123 30.23 -24.73 -7.05
N ASP A 124 28.93 -24.99 -7.24
CA ASP A 124 28.23 -24.75 -8.49
C ASP A 124 27.97 -23.24 -8.67
N PRO A 125 28.43 -22.61 -9.78
CA PRO A 125 28.14 -21.20 -10.05
C PRO A 125 26.64 -20.89 -10.20
N LYS A 126 25.79 -21.89 -10.48
CA LYS A 126 24.33 -21.74 -10.59
C LYS A 126 23.59 -21.97 -9.27
N PHE A 127 24.28 -22.23 -8.16
CA PHE A 127 23.64 -22.55 -6.88
C PHE A 127 22.54 -21.56 -6.45
N LEU A 128 22.81 -20.25 -6.51
CA LEU A 128 21.79 -19.23 -6.18
C LEU A 128 20.63 -19.21 -7.20
N GLU A 129 20.93 -19.33 -8.49
CA GLU A 129 19.93 -19.39 -9.57
C GLU A 129 18.97 -20.59 -9.36
N MET A 130 19.48 -21.74 -8.92
CA MET A 130 18.68 -22.92 -8.58
C MET A 130 17.72 -22.69 -7.40
N LEU A 131 18.10 -21.88 -6.40
CA LEU A 131 17.24 -21.55 -5.26
C LEU A 131 16.20 -20.48 -5.61
N MET A 132 16.57 -19.49 -6.44
CA MET A 132 15.69 -18.41 -6.89
C MET A 132 14.65 -18.88 -7.91
N ARG A 133 15.00 -19.85 -8.76
CA ARG A 133 14.10 -20.48 -9.75
C ARG A 133 13.50 -21.81 -9.29
N TYR A 134 13.55 -22.09 -7.99
CA TYR A 134 12.96 -23.32 -7.44
C TYR A 134 11.44 -23.31 -7.61
N ASP A 135 10.87 -24.42 -8.08
CA ASP A 135 9.42 -24.57 -8.22
C ASP A 135 8.76 -24.75 -6.85
N LYS A 136 8.40 -23.60 -6.27
CA LYS A 136 7.68 -23.47 -4.99
C LYS A 136 6.24 -23.95 -5.06
N ASP A 137 5.66 -24.05 -6.26
CA ASP A 137 4.23 -24.32 -6.46
C ASP A 137 3.98 -25.84 -6.59
N ASN A 138 5.00 -26.62 -6.96
CA ASN A 138 4.92 -28.08 -7.15
C ASN A 138 5.93 -28.88 -6.29
N ILE A 139 6.07 -28.54 -4.99
CA ILE A 139 7.03 -29.24 -4.11
C ILE A 139 6.54 -30.68 -3.80
N PRO A 140 7.33 -31.73 -4.10
CA PRO A 140 6.95 -33.11 -3.77
C PRO A 140 6.72 -33.32 -2.26
N PRO A 141 5.62 -33.98 -1.83
CA PRO A 141 5.33 -34.20 -0.41
C PRO A 141 6.45 -34.91 0.36
N SER A 142 7.20 -35.79 -0.31
CA SER A 142 8.38 -36.48 0.26
C SER A 142 9.50 -35.54 0.69
N ILE A 143 9.67 -34.40 0.00
CA ILE A 143 10.65 -33.36 0.37
C ILE A 143 10.16 -32.61 1.60
N ILE A 144 8.90 -32.17 1.60
CA ILE A 144 8.28 -31.48 2.75
C ILE A 144 8.35 -32.36 4.00
N SER A 145 7.94 -33.64 3.93
CA SER A 145 8.04 -34.56 5.07
C SER A 145 9.48 -34.78 5.56
N ALA A 146 10.48 -34.68 4.68
CA ALA A 146 11.89 -34.82 5.04
C ALA A 146 12.51 -33.54 5.65
N VAL A 147 11.90 -32.38 5.43
CA VAL A 147 12.38 -31.06 5.89
C VAL A 147 11.55 -30.51 7.06
N GLN A 148 10.29 -30.93 7.20
CA GLN A 148 9.40 -30.52 8.29
C GLN A 148 9.98 -30.70 9.72
N PRO A 149 10.76 -31.76 10.04
CA PRO A 149 11.35 -31.92 11.37
C PRO A 149 12.34 -30.84 11.76
N TYR A 150 12.99 -30.18 10.79
CA TYR A 150 13.96 -29.11 11.05
C TYR A 150 13.26 -27.84 11.56
N MET A 151 11.99 -27.62 11.21
CA MET A 151 11.26 -26.40 11.58
C MET A 151 11.07 -26.26 13.11
N ALA A 152 11.09 -27.40 13.82
CA ALA A 152 10.92 -27.53 15.27
C ALA A 152 12.25 -27.64 16.04
N MET A 153 13.41 -27.49 15.38
CA MET A 153 14.72 -27.49 16.03
C MET A 153 15.16 -26.06 16.33
N ASP A 154 15.46 -25.73 17.59
CA ASP A 154 15.96 -24.41 17.99
C ASP A 154 17.26 -24.02 17.25
N GLU A 155 18.09 -25.02 16.94
CA GLU A 155 19.33 -24.89 16.16
C GLU A 155 19.10 -24.49 14.68
N PHE A 156 17.84 -24.57 14.22
CA PHE A 156 17.34 -24.16 12.90
C PHE A 156 16.44 -22.91 12.98
N ASP A 157 16.40 -22.22 14.12
CA ASP A 157 15.80 -20.88 14.18
C ASP A 157 16.68 -19.87 13.41
N PRO A 158 16.11 -18.96 12.60
CA PRO A 158 16.89 -17.96 11.88
C PRO A 158 17.80 -17.10 12.78
N ASN A 159 17.41 -16.75 14.01
CA ASN A 159 18.26 -15.99 14.91
C ASN A 159 19.42 -16.83 15.48
N ALA A 160 19.19 -18.12 15.73
CA ALA A 160 20.25 -19.05 16.13
C ALA A 160 21.25 -19.26 14.99
N VAL A 161 20.77 -19.47 13.75
CA VAL A 161 21.60 -19.60 12.56
C VAL A 161 22.39 -18.31 12.28
N ARG A 162 21.77 -17.13 12.41
CA ARG A 162 22.44 -15.82 12.21
C ARG A 162 23.63 -15.61 13.13
N LYS A 163 23.57 -16.10 14.38
CA LYS A 163 24.70 -16.08 15.32
C LYS A 163 25.86 -16.99 14.90
N ALA A 164 25.57 -18.07 14.16
CA ALA A 164 26.57 -19.03 13.69
C ALA A 164 27.17 -18.66 12.32
N SER A 165 26.38 -18.11 11.41
CA SER A 165 26.84 -17.54 10.14
C SER A 165 25.74 -16.66 9.51
N ALA A 166 26.09 -15.41 9.20
CA ALA A 166 25.21 -14.50 8.46
C ALA A 166 24.90 -15.01 7.04
N ALA A 167 25.81 -15.78 6.44
CA ALA A 167 25.62 -16.41 5.14
C ALA A 167 24.61 -17.58 5.20
N ALA A 168 24.65 -18.39 6.27
CA ALA A 168 23.69 -19.48 6.46
C ALA A 168 22.28 -19.00 6.83
N TYR A 169 22.14 -17.78 7.34
CA TYR A 169 20.84 -17.18 7.68
C TYR A 169 19.88 -17.09 6.48
N GLY A 170 20.35 -16.57 5.33
CA GLY A 170 19.50 -16.45 4.14
C GLY A 170 19.00 -17.81 3.63
N LEU A 171 19.88 -18.82 3.65
CA LEU A 171 19.53 -20.21 3.32
C LEU A 171 18.51 -20.81 4.30
N CYS A 172 18.63 -20.53 5.60
CA CYS A 172 17.66 -20.93 6.62
C CYS A 172 16.27 -20.34 6.34
N CYS A 173 16.22 -19.01 6.14
CA CYS A 173 14.98 -18.29 5.85
C CYS A 173 14.28 -18.85 4.60
N TRP A 174 15.05 -19.18 3.55
CA TRP A 174 14.52 -19.80 2.32
C TRP A 174 13.91 -21.17 2.54
N VAL A 175 14.57 -22.08 3.27
CA VAL A 175 13.98 -23.40 3.56
C VAL A 175 12.68 -23.25 4.37
N ARG A 176 12.67 -22.38 5.40
CA ARG A 176 11.47 -22.15 6.22
C ARG A 176 10.33 -21.55 5.38
N ALA A 177 10.63 -20.56 4.53
CA ALA A 177 9.62 -19.92 3.69
C ALA A 177 9.00 -20.89 2.67
N MET A 178 9.78 -21.78 2.06
CA MET A 178 9.26 -22.78 1.12
C MET A 178 8.31 -23.78 1.80
N VAL A 179 8.62 -24.20 3.04
CA VAL A 179 7.75 -25.11 3.82
C VAL A 179 6.45 -24.44 4.23
N GLU A 180 6.46 -23.18 4.69
CA GLU A 180 5.23 -22.46 5.02
C GLU A 180 4.41 -22.09 3.76
N TYR A 181 5.08 -21.82 2.62
CA TYR A 181 4.41 -21.53 1.35
C TYR A 181 3.63 -22.73 0.82
N ASP A 182 4.24 -23.92 0.82
CA ASP A 182 3.58 -25.18 0.45
C ASP A 182 2.31 -25.45 1.28
N LYS A 183 2.36 -25.19 2.59
CA LYS A 183 1.17 -25.30 3.47
C LYS A 183 0.09 -24.29 3.10
N ALA A 184 0.44 -23.02 2.92
CA ALA A 184 -0.53 -21.99 2.56
C ALA A 184 -1.17 -22.27 1.20
N VAL A 185 -0.39 -22.66 0.19
CA VAL A 185 -0.91 -23.06 -1.12
C VAL A 185 -1.88 -24.24 -1.00
N LYS A 186 -1.62 -25.23 -0.14
CA LYS A 186 -2.55 -26.36 0.09
C LYS A 186 -3.86 -25.96 0.78
N VAL A 187 -3.84 -24.95 1.65
CA VAL A 187 -5.07 -24.37 2.25
C VAL A 187 -5.84 -23.53 1.23
N VAL A 188 -5.13 -22.77 0.41
CA VAL A 188 -5.70 -21.83 -0.58
C VAL A 188 -6.17 -22.55 -1.85
N ALA A 189 -5.57 -23.67 -2.27
CA ALA A 189 -5.95 -24.42 -3.46
C ALA A 189 -7.46 -24.81 -3.53
N PRO A 190 -8.07 -25.45 -2.51
CA PRO A 190 -9.50 -25.75 -2.53
C PRO A 190 -10.38 -24.48 -2.46
N LYS A 191 -9.89 -23.40 -1.85
CA LYS A 191 -10.61 -22.12 -1.82
C LYS A 191 -10.57 -21.42 -3.21
N LYS A 192 -9.43 -21.46 -3.91
CA LYS A 192 -9.28 -20.99 -5.30
C LYS A 192 -10.12 -21.79 -6.29
N ALA A 193 -10.25 -23.10 -6.12
CA ALA A 193 -11.15 -23.91 -6.94
C ALA A 193 -12.61 -23.46 -6.77
N LYS A 194 -13.07 -23.32 -5.51
CA LYS A 194 -14.41 -22.77 -5.21
C LYS A 194 -14.62 -21.34 -5.70
N LEU A 195 -13.57 -20.51 -5.65
CA LEU A 195 -13.60 -19.15 -6.18
C LEU A 195 -13.82 -19.16 -7.70
N ALA A 196 -13.05 -19.96 -8.44
CA ALA A 196 -13.20 -20.12 -9.88
C ALA A 196 -14.56 -20.73 -10.27
N GLU A 197 -15.08 -21.69 -9.50
CA GLU A 197 -16.43 -22.24 -9.67
C GLU A 197 -17.51 -21.17 -9.45
N ALA A 198 -17.38 -20.34 -8.42
CA ALA A 198 -18.32 -19.26 -8.12
C ALA A 198 -18.25 -18.11 -9.16
N GLU A 199 -17.05 -17.75 -9.61
CA GLU A 199 -16.82 -16.77 -10.68
C GLU A 199 -17.38 -17.27 -12.02
N ALA A 200 -17.19 -18.56 -12.35
CA ALA A 200 -17.78 -19.18 -13.54
C ALA A 200 -19.31 -19.20 -13.48
N ALA A 201 -19.91 -19.63 -12.35
CA ALA A 201 -21.36 -19.63 -12.16
C ALA A 201 -21.97 -18.21 -12.25
N CYS A 202 -21.29 -17.20 -11.73
CA CYS A 202 -21.72 -15.80 -11.89
C CYS A 202 -21.56 -15.32 -13.33
N SER A 203 -20.51 -15.74 -14.05
CA SER A 203 -20.34 -15.42 -15.47
C SER A 203 -21.42 -16.06 -16.34
N GLU A 204 -21.83 -17.30 -16.07
CA GLU A 204 -22.94 -17.97 -16.76
C GLU A 204 -24.26 -17.21 -16.54
N LEU A 205 -24.55 -16.83 -15.29
CA LEU A 205 -25.73 -16.01 -14.94
C LEU A 205 -25.74 -14.64 -15.65
N MET A 206 -24.59 -14.02 -15.88
CA MET A 206 -24.50 -12.76 -16.64
C MET A 206 -24.63 -12.95 -18.16
N THR A 207 -24.23 -14.10 -18.71
CA THR A 207 -24.52 -14.43 -20.13
C THR A 207 -25.99 -14.76 -20.37
N ALA A 208 -26.73 -15.14 -19.32
CA ALA A 208 -28.17 -15.39 -19.35
C ALA A 208 -29.00 -14.09 -19.17
N GLY A 209 -28.75 -13.09 -20.02
CA GLY A 209 -29.62 -11.90 -20.18
C GLY A 209 -31.07 -12.25 -20.59
N PRO A 210 -31.99 -11.27 -20.62
CA PRO A 210 -33.42 -11.44 -20.30
C PRO A 210 -34.31 -12.18 -21.33
N ASN A 211 -33.94 -13.40 -21.72
CA ASN A 211 -34.77 -14.34 -22.46
C ASN A 211 -35.61 -15.26 -21.54
N ALA A 212 -35.29 -15.36 -20.25
CA ALA A 212 -36.02 -16.22 -19.30
C ALA A 212 -37.33 -15.61 -18.78
N THR A 213 -37.44 -14.27 -18.72
CA THR A 213 -38.63 -13.55 -18.19
C THR A 213 -39.59 -13.05 -19.27
N LYS A 214 -39.25 -13.19 -20.55
CA LYS A 214 -40.14 -12.86 -21.68
C LYS A 214 -41.19 -13.94 -21.97
N ALA A 215 -40.94 -15.19 -21.58
CA ALA A 215 -41.79 -16.33 -21.88
C ALA A 215 -43.19 -16.29 -21.24
N GLU A 216 -43.39 -15.49 -20.19
CA GLU A 216 -44.71 -15.30 -19.54
C GLU A 216 -45.47 -14.04 -20.03
N ALA A 217 -44.83 -13.20 -20.86
CA ALA A 217 -45.42 -11.95 -21.35
C ALA A 217 -45.93 -12.00 -22.80
N GLU A 218 -45.59 -13.05 -23.58
CA GLU A 218 -45.80 -13.10 -25.03
C GLU A 218 -46.92 -14.06 -25.50
N ASP A 219 -47.89 -14.41 -24.65
CA ASP A 219 -49.11 -15.17 -25.04
C ASP A 219 -50.23 -14.28 -25.63
N LYS A 220 -49.98 -12.99 -25.91
CA LYS A 220 -50.99 -12.06 -26.47
C LYS A 220 -50.45 -11.03 -27.47
N THR A 221 -49.84 -11.50 -28.56
CA THR A 221 -50.07 -10.96 -29.93
C THR A 221 -49.30 -11.81 -30.93
N ALA A 222 -50.02 -12.59 -31.73
CA ALA A 222 -49.43 -13.37 -32.81
C ALA A 222 -49.40 -12.59 -34.15
N GLU A 223 -48.54 -13.06 -35.06
CA GLU A 223 -48.57 -12.92 -36.53
C GLU A 223 -47.74 -11.82 -37.26
N LEU A 224 -46.52 -12.25 -37.68
CA LEU A 224 -45.96 -12.16 -39.06
C LEU A 224 -45.36 -10.79 -39.58
N PRO A 225 -44.43 -10.79 -40.57
CA PRO A 225 -43.08 -11.38 -40.48
C PRO A 225 -41.92 -10.57 -41.13
N GLN A 226 -40.68 -10.84 -40.66
CA GLN A 226 -39.36 -10.88 -41.35
C GLN A 226 -38.95 -9.89 -42.48
N ALA A 227 -37.77 -9.28 -42.30
CA ALA A 227 -36.68 -9.28 -43.30
C ALA A 227 -35.30 -9.07 -42.64
N GLN A 228 -34.31 -9.90 -42.96
CA GLN A 228 -32.89 -9.76 -42.58
C GLN A 228 -32.07 -9.32 -43.81
N ASP A 229 -30.84 -8.79 -43.62
CA ASP A 229 -29.59 -9.51 -43.98
C ASP A 229 -28.31 -8.61 -43.96
N ARG A 230 -27.15 -9.26 -43.82
CA ARG A 230 -25.74 -8.84 -44.01
C ARG A 230 -24.95 -8.16 -42.87
N GLN A 231 -24.15 -9.00 -42.21
CA GLN A 231 -22.82 -8.67 -41.64
C GLN A 231 -21.73 -8.73 -42.73
N ALA A 232 -20.56 -8.12 -42.46
CA ALA A 232 -19.27 -8.46 -43.08
C ALA A 232 -18.09 -8.00 -42.20
N GLU A 233 -17.00 -8.78 -42.13
CA GLU A 233 -15.75 -8.49 -41.40
C GLU A 233 -14.64 -7.99 -42.38
N LEU A 234 -13.32 -7.88 -42.14
CA LEU A 234 -12.24 -8.31 -41.19
C LEU A 234 -11.10 -7.24 -41.35
N PRO A 235 -9.87 -7.31 -40.74
CA PRO A 235 -9.34 -7.89 -39.49
C PRO A 235 -8.47 -6.88 -38.67
N GLN A 236 -7.79 -7.37 -37.62
CA GLN A 236 -6.81 -6.64 -36.76
C GLN A 236 -5.37 -6.58 -37.33
N VAL A 237 -4.52 -5.68 -36.80
CA VAL A 237 -3.19 -5.96 -36.15
C VAL A 237 -2.45 -4.64 -35.80
N ALA A 238 -2.17 -4.43 -34.51
CA ALA A 238 -0.94 -3.81 -33.96
C ALA A 238 -0.99 -3.88 -32.41
N GLY A 239 0.10 -4.28 -31.76
CA GLY A 239 0.17 -4.39 -30.29
C GLY A 239 0.76 -3.15 -29.62
N ASP A 240 0.26 -2.82 -28.42
CA ASP A 240 0.65 -1.63 -27.65
C ASP A 240 1.28 -2.04 -26.29
N PRO A 241 2.47 -1.54 -25.89
CA PRO A 241 3.15 -1.94 -24.65
C PRO A 241 2.43 -1.60 -23.34
N VAL A 242 1.33 -0.82 -23.36
CA VAL A 242 0.62 -0.35 -22.16
C VAL A 242 0.01 -1.50 -21.33
N ALA A 243 -0.42 -2.59 -21.97
CA ALA A 243 -1.15 -3.69 -21.32
C ALA A 243 -0.36 -4.45 -20.24
N GLN A 244 0.98 -4.43 -20.27
CA GLN A 244 1.80 -5.11 -19.25
C GLN A 244 1.86 -4.35 -17.91
N VAL A 245 1.60 -3.04 -17.90
CA VAL A 245 1.59 -2.23 -16.66
C VAL A 245 0.21 -2.32 -15.98
N GLU A 246 -0.87 -2.31 -16.77
CA GLU A 246 -2.24 -2.44 -16.27
C GLU A 246 -2.50 -3.77 -15.56
N GLY A 247 -1.92 -4.88 -16.06
CA GLY A 247 -2.05 -6.20 -15.45
C GLY A 247 -1.46 -6.30 -14.03
N LEU A 248 -0.34 -5.61 -13.78
CA LEU A 248 0.28 -5.54 -12.44
C LEU A 248 -0.50 -4.63 -11.50
N ASN A 249 -1.03 -3.50 -12.00
CA ASN A 249 -1.73 -2.52 -11.17
C ASN A 249 -3.12 -3.02 -10.71
N LYS A 250 -3.84 -3.80 -11.55
CA LYS A 250 -5.12 -4.42 -11.15
C LYS A 250 -4.99 -5.51 -10.10
N GLN A 251 -3.82 -6.16 -9.98
CA GLN A 251 -3.66 -7.34 -9.12
C GLN A 251 -3.18 -7.01 -7.68
N LEU A 252 -2.76 -5.77 -7.41
CA LEU A 252 -2.57 -5.25 -6.05
C LEU A 252 -3.77 -4.43 -5.53
N CYS A 253 -4.79 -4.18 -6.36
CA CYS A 253 -5.99 -3.43 -5.98
C CYS A 253 -7.03 -4.31 -5.25
N CYS A 254 -6.64 -4.88 -4.10
CA CYS A 254 -7.55 -5.60 -3.21
C CYS A 254 -7.99 -4.71 -2.04
N SER A 255 -9.30 -4.73 -1.78
CA SER A 255 -10.07 -3.79 -0.95
C SER A 255 -9.42 -3.33 0.36
N CYS A 256 -9.43 -2.02 0.61
CA CYS A 256 -9.10 -1.47 1.92
C CYS A 256 -10.11 -1.94 2.99
N PRO A 257 -9.64 -2.29 4.21
CA PRO A 257 -10.49 -2.69 5.31
C PRO A 257 -11.00 -1.47 6.11
N LEU A 258 -11.82 -0.61 5.49
CA LEU A 258 -12.70 0.35 6.19
C LEU A 258 -14.19 -0.03 6.08
N ALA A 259 -14.47 -1.31 6.29
CA ALA A 259 -15.82 -1.80 6.56
C ALA A 259 -15.79 -2.87 7.67
N ASN A 260 -15.96 -2.43 8.91
CA ASN A 260 -16.35 -3.24 10.07
C ASN A 260 -15.51 -4.50 10.38
N GLY A 261 -14.31 -4.32 10.93
CA GLY A 261 -13.54 -5.39 11.56
C GLY A 261 -12.79 -4.89 12.80
N SER A 262 -13.21 -5.30 14.00
CA SER A 262 -12.50 -4.97 15.24
C SER A 262 -11.26 -5.85 15.41
N ASP A 263 -10.07 -5.36 15.04
CA ASP A 263 -8.79 -6.06 15.24
C ASP A 263 -8.33 -6.13 16.70
N GLY A 264 -9.21 -5.79 17.64
CA GLY A 264 -8.95 -5.67 19.08
C GLY A 264 -8.11 -4.45 19.46
N SER A 265 -7.54 -3.71 18.50
CA SER A 265 -6.70 -2.54 18.80
C SER A 265 -7.53 -1.31 19.15
N PRO A 266 -6.96 -0.35 19.90
CA PRO A 266 -7.61 0.94 20.14
C PRO A 266 -7.83 1.78 18.87
N LEU A 267 -7.02 1.57 17.83
CA LEU A 267 -7.16 2.31 16.57
C LEU A 267 -8.45 1.94 15.83
N LYS A 268 -8.83 0.66 15.79
CA LYS A 268 -10.01 0.16 15.06
C LYS A 268 -10.02 0.61 13.59
N GLY A 269 -8.85 0.63 12.94
CA GLY A 269 -8.66 1.14 11.58
C GLY A 269 -8.62 2.66 11.42
N ARG A 270 -8.79 3.44 12.50
CA ARG A 270 -8.78 4.91 12.44
C ARG A 270 -7.36 5.49 12.52
N PHE A 271 -7.17 6.62 11.85
CA PHE A 271 -5.94 7.41 11.93
C PHE A 271 -5.92 8.46 13.07
N VAL A 272 -6.99 8.55 13.87
CA VAL A 272 -7.09 9.46 15.02
C VAL A 272 -7.80 8.77 16.18
N VAL A 273 -7.25 8.92 17.38
CA VAL A 273 -7.90 8.56 18.66
C VAL A 273 -8.12 9.87 19.45
N PRO A 274 -9.37 10.27 19.74
CA PRO A 274 -9.66 11.51 20.46
C PRO A 274 -9.08 11.54 21.88
N ALA A 275 -8.71 12.72 22.38
CA ALA A 275 -8.09 12.91 23.69
C ALA A 275 -8.85 12.28 24.87
N GLU A 276 -10.18 12.20 24.79
CA GLU A 276 -11.03 11.52 25.77
C GLU A 276 -10.79 9.99 25.76
N GLU A 277 -10.78 9.37 24.57
CA GLU A 277 -10.49 7.94 24.42
C GLU A 277 -9.04 7.62 24.82
N VAL A 278 -8.07 8.51 24.52
CA VAL A 278 -6.68 8.40 25.00
C VAL A 278 -6.60 8.40 26.53
N ARG A 279 -7.30 9.33 27.21
CA ARG A 279 -7.34 9.37 28.68
C ARG A 279 -7.98 8.11 29.28
N GLN A 280 -9.04 7.60 28.66
CA GLN A 280 -9.69 6.35 29.08
C GLN A 280 -8.76 5.13 28.90
N LEU A 281 -8.03 5.04 27.79
CA LEU A 281 -7.07 3.97 27.53
C LEU A 281 -5.92 3.96 28.56
N LEU A 282 -5.36 5.13 28.89
CA LEU A 282 -4.34 5.26 29.95
C LEU A 282 -4.90 4.78 31.30
N ALA A 283 -6.07 5.30 31.70
CA ALA A 283 -6.70 4.94 32.97
C ALA A 283 -7.06 3.44 33.08
N SER A 284 -7.51 2.81 31.99
CA SER A 284 -7.91 1.40 32.00
C SER A 284 -6.74 0.42 31.86
N SER A 285 -5.64 0.83 31.21
CA SER A 285 -4.48 -0.05 30.98
C SER A 285 -3.37 0.09 32.02
N GLY A 286 -3.35 1.20 32.78
CA GLY A 286 -2.29 1.51 33.74
C GLY A 286 -0.94 1.87 33.10
N LYS A 287 -0.89 2.00 31.78
CA LYS A 287 0.31 2.33 31.00
C LYS A 287 0.71 3.79 31.14
N THR A 288 1.99 4.07 30.93
CA THR A 288 2.44 5.43 30.64
C THR A 288 1.99 5.88 29.24
N LEU A 289 2.16 7.16 28.92
CA LEU A 289 1.88 7.70 27.59
C LEU A 289 2.77 7.05 26.53
N GLU A 290 4.05 6.89 26.84
CA GLU A 290 5.08 6.36 25.96
C GLU A 290 4.81 4.88 25.65
N GLU A 291 4.42 4.10 26.68
CA GLU A 291 3.97 2.71 26.54
C GLU A 291 2.67 2.57 25.73
N LEU A 292 1.73 3.51 25.87
CA LEU A 292 0.53 3.55 25.06
C LEU A 292 0.89 3.81 23.60
N LEU A 293 1.61 4.90 23.30
CA LEU A 293 2.05 5.27 21.95
C LEU A 293 2.84 4.13 21.28
N HIS A 294 3.80 3.54 22.00
CA HIS A 294 4.58 2.40 21.51
C HIS A 294 3.69 1.20 21.15
N SER A 295 2.71 0.88 22.00
CA SER A 295 1.77 -0.21 21.72
C SER A 295 0.81 0.05 20.55
N LEU A 296 0.64 1.31 20.12
CA LEU A 296 -0.16 1.68 18.95
C LEU A 296 0.64 1.61 17.63
N ILE A 297 1.97 1.55 17.68
CA ILE A 297 2.84 1.42 16.48
C ILE A 297 2.48 0.20 15.62
N THR A 298 2.30 -0.97 16.24
CA THR A 298 2.06 -2.22 15.51
C THR A 298 0.65 -2.28 14.89
N PRO A 299 -0.42 -1.81 15.56
CA PRO A 299 -1.69 -1.52 14.89
C PRO A 299 -1.57 -0.49 13.76
N ALA A 300 -0.81 0.60 13.95
CA ALA A 300 -0.64 1.64 12.95
C ALA A 300 0.04 1.15 11.67
N SER A 301 1.09 0.33 11.77
CA SER A 301 1.80 -0.18 10.59
C SER A 301 0.92 -1.07 9.70
N LYS A 302 -0.14 -1.72 10.22
CA LYS A 302 -1.11 -2.45 9.40
C LYS A 302 -1.91 -1.57 8.43
N LEU A 303 -1.94 -0.26 8.67
CA LEU A 303 -2.62 0.72 7.80
C LEU A 303 -1.70 1.27 6.69
N ALA A 304 -0.44 0.84 6.66
CA ALA A 304 0.53 1.30 5.67
C ALA A 304 0.28 0.72 4.27
N TRP A 305 0.74 1.47 3.26
CA TRP A 305 0.60 1.06 1.87
C TRP A 305 1.93 1.17 1.10
N PRO A 306 2.82 0.17 1.24
CA PRO A 306 4.13 0.15 0.59
C PRO A 306 4.22 -0.91 -0.52
N PRO A 307 3.55 -0.73 -1.68
CA PRO A 307 3.55 -1.70 -2.77
C PRO A 307 4.93 -1.93 -3.43
N ILE A 308 5.94 -1.10 -3.18
CA ILE A 308 7.29 -1.26 -3.75
C ILE A 308 8.20 -2.03 -2.78
N SER A 309 8.25 -1.63 -1.51
CA SER A 309 9.16 -2.21 -0.52
C SER A 309 8.57 -3.41 0.24
N GLY A 310 7.24 -3.48 0.34
CA GLY A 310 6.53 -4.39 1.24
C GLY A 310 6.87 -4.15 2.73
N PHE A 311 7.42 -2.99 3.08
CA PHE A 311 7.88 -2.68 4.44
C PHE A 311 6.93 -1.69 5.11
N CYS A 312 6.03 -2.22 5.96
CA CYS A 312 5.01 -1.45 6.63
C CYS A 312 5.56 -0.67 7.84
N VAL A 313 5.54 0.66 7.77
CA VAL A 313 5.99 1.58 8.82
C VAL A 313 4.77 2.30 9.40
N GLY A 314 4.63 2.21 10.73
CA GLY A 314 3.61 2.94 11.49
C GLY A 314 4.26 4.01 12.35
N ALA A 315 3.69 5.21 12.32
CA ALA A 315 4.04 6.33 13.16
C ALA A 315 2.80 6.80 13.93
N VAL A 316 2.98 7.13 15.21
CA VAL A 316 1.91 7.55 16.12
C VAL A 316 2.39 8.75 16.92
N ALA A 317 1.60 9.81 17.05
CA ALA A 317 2.00 10.98 17.85
C ALA A 317 0.89 11.51 18.74
N LEU A 318 1.29 12.08 19.88
CA LEU A 318 0.41 12.90 20.72
C LEU A 318 0.50 14.36 20.28
N GLY A 319 -0.60 14.92 19.80
CA GLY A 319 -0.73 16.36 19.52
C GLY A 319 -0.97 17.20 20.78
N GLY A 320 -0.81 18.51 20.66
CA GLY A 320 -1.05 19.48 21.74
C GLY A 320 -2.48 19.47 22.27
N SER A 321 -3.47 19.07 21.46
CA SER A 321 -4.86 18.86 21.92
C SER A 321 -5.05 17.64 22.84
N GLY A 322 -4.05 16.76 22.95
CA GLY A 322 -4.15 15.45 23.60
C GLY A 322 -4.73 14.35 22.70
N ASN A 323 -5.12 14.65 21.47
CA ASN A 323 -5.46 13.63 20.46
C ASN A 323 -4.21 12.83 20.08
N VAL A 324 -4.40 11.54 19.80
CA VAL A 324 -3.36 10.71 19.17
C VAL A 324 -3.65 10.60 17.68
N TYR A 325 -2.63 10.88 16.86
CA TYR A 325 -2.66 10.81 15.41
C TYR A 325 -1.82 9.63 14.92
N VAL A 326 -2.16 9.12 13.75
CA VAL A 326 -1.44 8.05 13.06
C VAL A 326 -0.98 8.53 11.69
N GLY A 327 0.21 8.11 11.30
CA GLY A 327 0.76 8.25 9.96
C GLY A 327 1.43 6.95 9.52
N VAL A 328 1.49 6.74 8.22
CA VAL A 328 1.99 5.50 7.61
C VAL A 328 2.77 5.79 6.35
N ASN A 329 3.67 4.89 5.95
CA ASN A 329 4.36 5.05 4.67
C ASN A 329 3.46 4.68 3.49
N VAL A 330 3.63 5.43 2.40
CA VAL A 330 2.85 5.37 1.17
C VAL A 330 3.81 5.44 -0.01
N GLU A 331 3.74 4.47 -0.92
CA GLU A 331 4.65 4.39 -2.07
C GLU A 331 3.85 4.36 -3.39
N PHE A 332 4.39 4.98 -4.44
CA PHE A 332 3.72 5.15 -5.73
C PHE A 332 4.40 4.29 -6.81
N PRO A 333 3.86 3.10 -7.17
CA PRO A 333 4.41 2.25 -8.21
C PRO A 333 4.54 3.00 -9.54
N GLY A 334 5.63 2.74 -10.28
CA GLY A 334 5.90 3.42 -11.55
C GLY A 334 6.41 4.86 -11.44
N ALA A 335 6.37 5.49 -10.26
CA ALA A 335 6.93 6.82 -10.03
C ALA A 335 8.36 6.76 -9.42
N PRO A 336 9.20 7.79 -9.62
CA PRO A 336 10.47 7.93 -8.92
C PRO A 336 10.34 7.95 -7.39
N LEU A 337 11.27 7.30 -6.69
CA LEU A 337 11.22 7.05 -5.24
C LEU A 337 11.16 8.32 -4.37
N ASN A 338 11.56 9.48 -4.88
CA ASN A 338 11.43 10.77 -4.18
C ASN A 338 9.96 11.26 -4.06
N ASN A 339 9.00 10.50 -4.57
CA ASN A 339 7.57 10.73 -4.34
C ASN A 339 6.98 9.89 -3.20
N SER A 340 7.71 8.90 -2.67
CA SER A 340 7.24 8.12 -1.52
C SER A 340 7.07 9.01 -0.28
N ILE A 341 5.98 8.80 0.45
CA ILE A 341 5.66 9.52 1.69
C ILE A 341 6.06 8.62 2.85
N HIS A 342 6.89 9.13 3.75
CA HIS A 342 7.29 8.41 4.96
C HIS A 342 6.21 8.49 6.04
N ALA A 343 6.18 7.54 6.98
CA ALA A 343 5.17 7.49 8.03
C ALA A 343 5.16 8.74 8.91
N GLU A 344 6.35 9.27 9.19
CA GLU A 344 6.57 10.50 9.94
C GLU A 344 6.08 11.73 9.17
N GLN A 345 6.27 11.77 7.84
CA GLN A 345 5.72 12.84 6.99
C GLN A 345 4.19 12.79 6.93
N CYS A 346 3.63 11.60 6.73
CA CYS A 346 2.19 11.34 6.76
C CYS A 346 1.58 11.76 8.10
N LEU A 347 2.26 11.48 9.21
CA LEU A 347 1.80 11.84 10.55
C LEU A 347 1.76 13.36 10.75
N LEU A 348 2.84 14.07 10.39
CA LEU A 348 2.90 15.52 10.55
C LEU A 348 1.82 16.23 9.73
N VAL A 349 1.58 15.78 8.49
CA VAL A 349 0.44 16.25 7.69
C VAL A 349 -0.89 15.91 8.36
N SER A 350 -1.07 14.70 8.90
CA SER A 350 -2.28 14.27 9.62
C SER A 350 -2.62 15.20 10.79
N CYS A 351 -1.60 15.65 11.53
CA CYS A 351 -1.71 16.65 12.60
C CYS A 351 -2.06 18.05 12.06
N LEU A 352 -1.30 18.54 11.08
CA LEU A 352 -1.49 19.86 10.45
C LEU A 352 -2.90 20.04 9.88
N ARG A 353 -3.40 19.04 9.12
CA ARG A 353 -4.74 19.04 8.51
C ARG A 353 -5.87 19.07 9.53
N ARG A 354 -5.59 18.74 10.79
CA ARG A 354 -6.54 18.74 11.92
C ARG A 354 -6.31 19.90 12.89
N GLY A 355 -5.45 20.85 12.53
CA GLY A 355 -5.24 22.10 13.25
C GLY A 355 -4.35 21.97 14.49
N GLU A 356 -3.54 20.92 14.61
CA GLU A 356 -2.53 20.87 15.66
C GLU A 356 -1.48 21.96 15.48
N THR A 357 -1.14 22.61 16.58
CA THR A 357 -0.08 23.64 16.65
C THR A 357 1.14 23.17 17.44
N CYS A 358 1.14 21.92 17.91
CA CYS A 358 2.19 21.31 18.72
C CYS A 358 2.11 19.79 18.58
N ILE A 359 3.26 19.12 18.58
CA ILE A 359 3.37 17.67 18.76
C ILE A 359 4.32 17.45 19.93
N ARG A 360 3.93 16.64 20.90
CA ARG A 360 4.71 16.42 22.13
C ARG A 360 5.62 15.20 22.05
N ALA A 361 5.09 14.10 21.53
CA ALA A 361 5.81 12.84 21.40
C ALA A 361 5.40 12.13 20.10
N LEU A 362 6.37 11.46 19.49
CA LEU A 362 6.28 10.67 18.26
C LEU A 362 6.83 9.28 18.56
N ALA A 363 6.06 8.23 18.30
CA ALA A 363 6.48 6.83 18.41
C ALA A 363 6.45 6.16 17.03
N VAL A 364 7.53 5.47 16.64
CA VAL A 364 7.70 4.89 15.28
C VAL A 364 8.27 3.48 15.30
N SER A 365 7.86 2.64 14.33
CA SER A 365 8.27 1.23 14.23
C SER A 365 9.75 1.00 13.91
N SER A 366 10.47 2.02 13.48
CA SER A 366 11.89 1.97 13.14
C SER A 366 12.51 3.35 13.31
N ALA A 367 13.81 3.42 13.57
CA ALA A 367 14.50 4.69 13.76
C ALA A 367 14.27 5.61 12.55
N PRO A 368 13.83 6.88 12.73
CA PRO A 368 13.57 7.79 11.63
C PRO A 368 14.80 7.93 10.73
N CYS A 369 14.60 7.94 9.41
CA CYS A 369 15.71 8.12 8.47
C CYS A 369 16.17 9.60 8.43
N GLY A 370 17.33 9.87 7.83
CA GLY A 370 17.86 11.24 7.73
C GLY A 370 16.90 12.24 7.07
N HIS A 371 16.16 11.81 6.04
CA HIS A 371 15.12 12.59 5.36
C HIS A 371 14.00 13.00 6.33
N CYS A 372 13.50 12.09 7.16
CA CYS A 372 12.46 12.39 8.15
C CYS A 372 12.98 13.27 9.30
N ARG A 373 14.22 13.05 9.77
CA ARG A 373 14.86 13.93 10.77
C ARG A 373 14.98 15.36 10.24
N GLN A 374 15.41 15.50 8.98
CA GLN A 374 15.53 16.81 8.33
C GLN A 374 14.18 17.47 8.06
N PHE A 375 13.15 16.70 7.69
CA PHE A 375 11.78 17.21 7.55
C PHE A 375 11.19 17.71 8.89
N TYR A 376 11.53 17.05 10.00
CA TYR A 376 11.13 17.51 11.33
C TYR A 376 11.92 18.74 11.82
N ALA A 377 13.08 19.06 11.25
CA ALA A 377 13.83 20.29 11.59
C ALA A 377 13.06 21.58 11.27
N GLU A 378 11.98 21.49 10.48
CA GLU A 378 11.05 22.59 10.18
C GLU A 378 10.01 22.86 11.29
N VAL A 379 9.85 21.93 12.23
CA VAL A 379 8.77 21.93 13.22
C VAL A 379 9.07 22.90 14.36
N LYS A 380 8.06 23.70 14.71
CA LYS A 380 8.08 24.57 15.90
C LYS A 380 8.41 23.76 17.16
N ASP A 381 9.33 24.28 17.98
CA ASP A 381 9.75 23.71 19.27
C ASP A 381 10.29 22.26 19.18
N VAL A 382 10.81 21.82 18.01
CA VAL A 382 11.23 20.43 17.77
C VAL A 382 12.30 19.91 18.73
N ASP A 383 13.09 20.77 19.36
CA ASP A 383 14.05 20.36 20.40
C ASP A 383 13.37 19.82 21.68
N SER A 384 12.07 20.09 21.86
CA SER A 384 11.24 19.53 22.93
C SER A 384 10.44 18.28 22.51
N LEU A 385 10.44 17.92 21.21
CA LEU A 385 9.72 16.77 20.69
C LEU A 385 10.44 15.47 21.04
N GLU A 386 9.73 14.56 21.70
CA GLU A 386 10.23 13.23 22.06
C GLU A 386 10.08 12.24 20.90
N PHE A 387 11.17 11.64 20.44
CA PHE A 387 11.21 10.57 19.45
C PHE A 387 11.40 9.21 20.14
N ILE A 388 10.39 8.36 20.08
CA ILE A 388 10.31 7.07 20.77
C ILE A 388 10.39 5.94 19.71
N PHE A 389 11.46 5.14 19.75
CA PHE A 389 11.62 4.00 18.85
C PHE A 389 12.63 3.00 19.39
N GLY A 390 12.52 1.75 18.91
CA GLY A 390 13.34 0.64 19.37
C GLY A 390 12.70 -0.15 20.53
N SER A 391 13.49 -1.03 21.14
CA SER A 391 13.06 -1.92 22.23
C SER A 391 13.23 -1.33 23.63
N ASP A 392 13.97 -0.22 23.75
CA ASP A 392 14.22 0.51 25.00
C ASP A 392 13.08 1.49 25.35
N ALA A 393 12.29 1.88 24.33
CA ALA A 393 11.20 2.87 24.40
C ALA A 393 11.60 4.21 25.04
N GLN A 394 12.89 4.50 25.16
CA GLN A 394 13.39 5.74 25.75
C GLN A 394 13.25 6.89 24.75
N PRO A 395 12.75 8.05 25.19
CA PRO A 395 12.67 9.24 24.35
C PRO A 395 14.08 9.71 23.96
N LYS A 396 14.20 10.14 22.72
CA LYS A 396 15.40 10.73 22.11
C LYS A 396 14.99 12.07 21.49
N TYR A 397 15.86 13.06 21.43
CA TYR A 397 15.52 14.38 20.89
C TYR A 397 16.12 14.57 19.50
N LEU A 398 15.59 15.51 18.70
CA LEU A 398 16.09 15.69 17.33
C LEU A 398 17.59 16.02 17.30
N GLY A 399 18.13 16.72 18.30
CA GLY A 399 19.57 16.98 18.43
C GLY A 399 20.43 15.72 18.59
N ASP A 400 19.92 14.67 19.25
CA ASP A 400 20.63 13.37 19.37
C ASP A 400 20.60 12.59 18.05
N LEU A 401 19.51 12.74 17.29
CA LEU A 401 19.29 12.04 16.04
C LEU A 401 19.94 12.74 14.84
N LEU A 402 20.06 14.06 14.89
CA LEU A 402 20.61 14.91 13.85
C LEU A 402 21.48 16.00 14.52
N PRO A 403 22.69 15.62 15.03
CA PRO A 403 23.62 16.58 15.61
C PRO A 403 24.10 17.57 14.55
N GLU A 404 24.35 18.82 14.97
CA GLU A 404 24.79 19.91 14.08
C GLU A 404 23.86 20.07 12.85
N ARG A 405 22.54 19.92 13.05
CA ARG A 405 21.54 19.98 11.98
C ARG A 405 21.56 21.30 11.23
N PHE A 406 21.40 21.22 9.92
CA PHE A 406 20.97 22.33 9.07
C PHE A 406 19.45 22.53 9.17
N GLY A 407 18.96 23.75 9.08
CA GLY A 407 17.53 24.05 9.16
C GLY A 407 17.15 25.52 8.89
N PRO A 408 15.93 25.93 9.28
CA PRO A 408 15.39 27.28 9.10
C PRO A 408 16.37 28.43 9.40
N ALA A 409 17.08 28.35 10.53
CA ALA A 409 17.96 29.39 11.04
C ALA A 409 19.23 29.62 10.21
N ASP A 410 19.64 28.65 9.38
CA ASP A 410 20.82 28.75 8.52
C ASP A 410 20.53 29.49 7.21
N LEU A 411 19.25 29.57 6.80
CA LEU A 411 18.83 30.15 5.53
C LEU A 411 18.29 31.58 5.62
N GLN A 412 17.68 31.97 6.75
CA GLN A 412 17.11 33.31 6.92
C GLN A 412 17.48 33.88 8.29
N SER A 413 18.01 35.10 8.30
CA SER A 413 18.32 35.84 9.53
C SER A 413 17.09 36.46 10.21
N GLU A 414 16.04 36.70 9.43
CA GLU A 414 14.77 37.24 9.94
C GLU A 414 13.85 36.08 10.36
N PRO A 415 13.19 36.17 11.53
CA PRO A 415 12.28 35.12 12.00
C PRO A 415 11.04 35.04 11.10
N PHE A 416 10.73 33.83 10.65
CA PHE A 416 9.51 33.49 9.93
C PHE A 416 8.76 32.36 10.65
N PRO A 417 7.43 32.21 10.47
CA PRO A 417 6.67 31.18 11.17
C PRO A 417 7.13 29.77 10.77
N LEU A 418 7.41 28.93 11.76
CA LEU A 418 7.81 27.53 11.57
C LEU A 418 6.60 26.64 11.23
N LEU A 419 6.87 25.37 10.89
CA LEU A 419 5.82 24.38 10.65
C LEU A 419 5.09 24.07 11.98
N LEU A 420 3.76 23.92 11.92
CA LEU A 420 2.79 23.98 13.04
C LEU A 420 2.46 25.40 13.56
N GLU A 421 3.17 26.46 13.16
CA GLU A 421 2.72 27.83 13.44
C GLU A 421 1.68 28.29 12.42
N ARG A 422 0.76 29.17 12.84
CA ARG A 422 -0.32 29.64 11.98
C ARG A 422 0.20 30.56 10.87
N GLN A 423 -0.02 30.17 9.62
CA GLN A 423 0.40 30.93 8.44
C GLN A 423 -0.84 31.40 7.65
N SER A 424 -0.72 32.53 6.95
CA SER A 424 -1.81 33.09 6.14
C SER A 424 -1.26 33.94 4.99
N HIS A 425 -1.32 33.42 3.78
CA HIS A 425 -0.82 34.08 2.57
C HIS A 425 -1.95 34.79 1.82
N ASN A 426 -1.72 36.03 1.40
CA ASN A 426 -2.72 36.79 0.63
C ASN A 426 -2.68 36.40 -0.86
N VAL A 427 -3.20 35.22 -1.17
CA VAL A 427 -3.32 34.69 -2.54
C VAL A 427 -4.77 34.69 -3.02
N VAL A 428 -4.94 35.02 -4.30
CA VAL A 428 -6.23 35.07 -5.01
C VAL A 428 -6.09 34.43 -6.38
N TRP A 429 -7.22 34.10 -7.01
CA TRP A 429 -7.26 33.62 -8.38
C TRP A 429 -6.87 34.71 -9.39
N GLN A 430 -6.28 34.31 -10.51
CA GLN A 430 -6.22 35.16 -11.71
C GLN A 430 -7.54 35.06 -12.50
N ALA A 431 -7.78 36.02 -13.39
CA ALA A 431 -8.98 36.03 -14.25
C ALA A 431 -9.18 34.71 -15.03
N ASP A 432 -8.08 34.06 -15.47
CA ASP A 432 -8.13 32.77 -16.16
C ASP A 432 -8.59 31.61 -15.25
N ALA A 433 -8.33 31.68 -13.95
CA ALA A 433 -8.89 30.73 -12.97
C ALA A 433 -10.36 31.03 -12.70
N GLU A 434 -10.73 32.30 -12.53
CA GLU A 434 -12.13 32.72 -12.33
C GLU A 434 -13.02 32.34 -13.51
N ALA A 435 -12.52 32.48 -14.75
CA ALA A 435 -13.22 32.06 -15.96
C ALA A 435 -13.43 30.53 -16.01
N GLN A 436 -12.43 29.73 -15.63
CA GLN A 436 -12.55 28.26 -15.53
C GLN A 436 -13.55 27.85 -14.44
N LEU A 437 -13.55 28.52 -13.29
CA LEU A 437 -14.50 28.28 -12.20
C LEU A 437 -15.93 28.61 -12.62
N ALA A 438 -16.15 29.74 -13.29
CA ALA A 438 -17.45 30.13 -13.82
C ALA A 438 -17.95 29.14 -14.89
N ALA A 439 -17.08 28.71 -15.82
CA ALA A 439 -17.44 27.75 -16.87
C ALA A 439 -17.88 26.38 -16.31
N ARG A 440 -17.32 25.97 -15.16
CA ARG A 440 -17.66 24.74 -14.44
C ARG A 440 -18.54 24.98 -13.21
N GLY A 441 -19.32 26.06 -13.20
CA GLY A 441 -20.17 26.47 -12.07
C GLY A 441 -21.19 25.41 -11.62
N GLY A 442 -21.63 24.53 -12.52
CA GLY A 442 -22.54 23.42 -12.21
C GLY A 442 -21.87 22.19 -11.57
N GLU A 443 -20.54 22.14 -11.50
CA GLU A 443 -19.80 20.99 -10.94
C GLU A 443 -19.45 21.23 -9.47
N GLU A 444 -20.38 20.97 -8.55
CA GLU A 444 -20.19 21.27 -7.12
C GLU A 444 -18.90 20.68 -6.53
N ALA A 445 -18.54 19.45 -6.91
CA ALA A 445 -17.33 18.79 -6.41
C ALA A 445 -16.06 19.53 -6.86
N PHE A 446 -16.05 20.08 -8.08
CA PHE A 446 -14.96 20.91 -8.60
C PHE A 446 -14.88 22.26 -7.88
N GLN A 447 -16.02 22.92 -7.62
CA GLN A 447 -16.05 24.17 -6.85
C GLN A 447 -15.49 23.97 -5.43
N ARG A 448 -15.97 22.94 -4.71
CA ARG A 448 -15.45 22.57 -3.38
C ARG A 448 -13.95 22.23 -3.42
N ALA A 449 -13.49 21.59 -4.50
CA ALA A 449 -12.08 21.25 -4.70
C ALA A 449 -11.20 22.48 -4.91
N ALA A 450 -11.64 23.43 -5.74
CA ALA A 450 -10.94 24.69 -5.95
C ALA A 450 -10.87 25.54 -4.67
N GLU A 451 -11.99 25.70 -3.96
CA GLU A 451 -12.04 26.39 -2.66
C GLU A 451 -11.11 25.74 -1.63
N ALA A 452 -11.09 24.40 -1.58
CA ALA A 452 -10.19 23.66 -0.72
C ALA A 452 -8.72 23.89 -1.11
N ALA A 453 -8.36 23.76 -2.40
CA ALA A 453 -7.00 24.00 -2.88
C ALA A 453 -6.52 25.42 -2.51
N LEU A 454 -7.33 26.45 -2.74
CA LEU A 454 -7.01 27.84 -2.36
C LEU A 454 -6.85 28.02 -0.84
N ARG A 455 -7.72 27.40 -0.04
CA ARG A 455 -7.61 27.44 1.43
C ARG A 455 -6.32 26.79 1.92
N GLU A 456 -5.89 25.70 1.30
CA GLU A 456 -4.62 25.07 1.63
C GLU A 456 -3.42 25.88 1.12
N THR A 457 -3.48 26.47 -0.09
CA THR A 457 -2.46 27.43 -0.57
C THR A 457 -2.28 28.59 0.40
N ARG A 458 -3.38 29.14 0.95
CA ARG A 458 -3.32 30.24 1.92
C ARG A 458 -2.63 29.86 3.24
N GLN A 459 -2.45 28.58 3.54
CA GLN A 459 -1.89 28.09 4.80
C GLN A 459 -0.67 27.19 4.61
N CYS A 460 -0.17 27.04 3.37
CA CYS A 460 0.98 26.20 3.06
C CYS A 460 2.28 26.74 3.67
N TYR A 461 3.25 25.87 3.90
CA TYR A 461 4.58 26.23 4.36
C TYR A 461 5.55 26.27 3.18
N ALA A 462 5.87 27.46 2.68
CA ALA A 462 6.83 27.65 1.58
C ALA A 462 7.74 28.89 1.77
N PRO A 463 8.45 29.00 2.91
CA PRO A 463 9.17 30.22 3.28
C PRO A 463 10.41 30.51 2.42
N TYR A 464 10.98 29.49 1.74
CA TYR A 464 12.24 29.64 1.00
C TYR A 464 11.99 30.08 -0.44
N THR A 465 11.14 29.36 -1.16
CA THR A 465 10.85 29.69 -2.57
C THR A 465 9.68 30.65 -2.74
N ARG A 466 8.84 30.80 -1.71
CA ARG A 466 7.58 31.59 -1.73
C ARG A 466 6.61 31.14 -2.82
N CYS A 467 6.79 29.93 -3.33
CA CYS A 467 5.92 29.29 -4.32
C CYS A 467 4.71 28.68 -3.62
N HIS A 468 3.83 29.52 -3.06
CA HIS A 468 2.64 29.07 -2.36
C HIS A 468 1.76 28.23 -3.30
N SER A 469 1.48 27.00 -2.90
CA SER A 469 0.68 26.07 -3.69
C SER A 469 -0.15 25.15 -2.79
N GLY A 470 -1.28 24.72 -3.34
CA GLY A 470 -2.24 23.85 -2.66
C GLY A 470 -2.97 23.00 -3.68
N ALA A 471 -3.31 21.77 -3.32
CA ALA A 471 -3.97 20.83 -4.23
C ALA A 471 -5.12 20.13 -3.53
N SER A 472 -6.08 19.69 -4.32
CA SER A 472 -7.17 18.86 -3.85
C SER A 472 -7.44 17.70 -4.81
N LEU A 473 -7.87 16.57 -4.23
CA LEU A 473 -8.26 15.36 -4.94
C LEU A 473 -9.78 15.26 -4.94
N ILE A 474 -10.38 15.05 -6.10
CA ILE A 474 -11.78 14.69 -6.27
C ILE A 474 -11.83 13.19 -6.55
N THR A 475 -12.57 12.45 -5.72
CA THR A 475 -12.85 11.03 -5.95
C THR A 475 -13.96 10.83 -6.96
N ALA A 476 -14.06 9.64 -7.56
CA ALA A 476 -15.20 9.24 -8.39
C ALA A 476 -16.56 9.40 -7.67
N GLY A 477 -16.59 9.27 -6.34
CA GLY A 477 -17.76 9.53 -5.49
C GLY A 477 -17.96 10.99 -5.07
N GLY A 478 -17.26 11.96 -5.68
CA GLY A 478 -17.44 13.40 -5.44
C GLY A 478 -16.91 13.93 -4.10
N ARG A 479 -16.22 13.10 -3.29
CA ARG A 479 -15.51 13.54 -2.07
C ARG A 479 -14.24 14.30 -2.44
N VAL A 480 -13.93 15.32 -1.64
CA VAL A 480 -12.80 16.23 -1.80
C VAL A 480 -11.85 16.10 -0.61
N PHE A 481 -10.57 15.91 -0.88
CA PHE A 481 -9.47 15.92 0.10
C PHE A 481 -8.43 16.95 -0.34
N ALA A 482 -7.70 17.59 0.59
CA ALA A 482 -6.80 18.68 0.20
C ALA A 482 -5.52 18.73 1.04
N GLY A 483 -4.48 19.32 0.45
CA GLY A 483 -3.18 19.51 1.09
C GLY A 483 -2.45 20.75 0.59
N GLY A 484 -1.82 21.45 1.53
CA GLY A 484 -0.90 22.55 1.23
C GLY A 484 0.51 22.03 1.01
N TYR A 485 1.31 22.77 0.24
CA TYR A 485 2.74 22.50 0.11
C TYR A 485 3.47 22.63 1.46
N ILE A 486 4.46 21.77 1.70
CA ILE A 486 5.35 21.86 2.86
C ILE A 486 6.79 21.81 2.35
N GLU A 487 7.50 22.93 2.43
CA GLU A 487 8.93 22.99 2.17
C GLU A 487 9.78 22.45 3.32
N SER A 488 11.03 22.15 3.00
CA SER A 488 12.12 22.06 3.97
C SER A 488 13.30 22.90 3.51
N ALA A 489 14.06 23.44 4.46
CA ALA A 489 15.32 24.14 4.22
C ALA A 489 16.29 23.32 3.35
N ALA A 490 16.29 21.99 3.51
CA ALA A 490 17.13 21.08 2.73
C ALA A 490 16.55 20.73 1.34
N TYR A 491 15.44 21.36 0.93
CA TYR A 491 14.67 21.18 -0.32
C TYR A 491 14.17 19.76 -0.62
N ASN A 492 15.02 18.75 -0.69
CA ASN A 492 14.64 17.36 -0.98
C ASN A 492 13.59 16.76 -0.02
N PRO A 493 13.54 17.11 1.29
CA PRO A 493 12.48 16.63 2.18
C PRO A 493 11.11 17.27 1.98
N SER A 494 10.99 18.29 1.12
CA SER A 494 9.74 19.00 0.86
C SER A 494 8.66 18.07 0.33
N LEU A 495 7.43 18.24 0.81
CA LEU A 495 6.28 17.40 0.50
C LEU A 495 5.28 18.19 -0.36
N SER A 496 5.09 17.73 -1.61
CA SER A 496 4.21 18.39 -2.59
C SER A 496 2.75 18.50 -2.09
N PRO A 497 1.98 19.52 -2.53
CA PRO A 497 0.59 19.67 -2.12
C PRO A 497 -0.29 18.46 -2.50
N PHE A 498 0.04 17.76 -3.59
CA PHE A 498 -0.61 16.49 -3.98
C PHE A 498 -0.35 15.38 -2.96
N HIS A 499 0.90 15.21 -2.50
CA HIS A 499 1.22 14.23 -1.45
C HIS A 499 0.47 14.54 -0.14
N CYS A 500 0.38 15.81 0.24
CA CYS A 500 -0.42 16.23 1.40
C CYS A 500 -1.92 15.93 1.23
N ALA A 501 -2.47 16.09 0.02
CA ALA A 501 -3.86 15.77 -0.28
C ALA A 501 -4.13 14.25 -0.30
N VAL A 502 -3.16 13.44 -0.75
CA VAL A 502 -3.19 11.96 -0.63
C VAL A 502 -3.19 11.55 0.84
N VAL A 503 -2.42 12.21 1.71
CA VAL A 503 -2.43 11.93 3.16
C VAL A 503 -3.77 12.32 3.80
N ASP A 504 -4.41 13.42 3.38
CA ASP A 504 -5.77 13.74 3.85
C ASP A 504 -6.77 12.66 3.40
N ALA A 505 -6.72 12.21 2.14
CA ALA A 505 -7.53 11.11 1.63
C ALA A 505 -7.35 9.78 2.40
N ILE A 506 -6.11 9.42 2.72
CA ILE A 506 -5.78 8.22 3.51
C ILE A 506 -6.26 8.39 4.96
N THR A 507 -5.88 9.48 5.63
CA THR A 507 -6.14 9.61 7.08
C THR A 507 -7.60 9.95 7.41
N SER A 508 -8.33 10.58 6.48
CA SER A 508 -9.72 10.99 6.66
C SER A 508 -10.74 9.99 6.10
N TYR A 509 -10.36 9.17 5.10
CA TYR A 509 -11.29 8.24 4.44
C TYR A 509 -10.68 6.87 4.04
N GLY A 510 -9.40 6.62 4.29
CA GLY A 510 -8.73 5.35 4.01
C GLY A 510 -8.66 4.98 2.52
N ILE A 511 -8.45 5.95 1.64
CA ILE A 511 -8.24 5.68 0.21
C ILE A 511 -6.89 4.98 0.02
N THR A 512 -6.92 3.67 -0.27
CA THR A 512 -5.73 2.85 -0.59
C THR A 512 -5.70 2.40 -2.05
N ALA A 513 -6.42 3.10 -2.93
CA ALA A 513 -6.48 2.81 -4.35
C ALA A 513 -6.53 4.14 -5.11
N TYR A 514 -5.47 4.41 -5.89
CA TYR A 514 -5.28 5.70 -6.57
C TYR A 514 -6.24 5.89 -7.76
N ASP A 515 -6.76 4.79 -8.32
CA ASP A 515 -7.75 4.76 -9.40
C ASP A 515 -9.09 5.42 -9.03
N GLN A 516 -9.39 5.56 -7.74
CA GLN A 516 -10.55 6.31 -7.24
C GLN A 516 -10.42 7.83 -7.45
N ILE A 517 -9.24 8.35 -7.76
CA ILE A 517 -9.02 9.78 -8.05
C ILE A 517 -9.53 10.07 -9.47
N ALA A 518 -10.60 10.86 -9.56
CA ALA A 518 -11.19 11.27 -10.83
C ALA A 518 -10.57 12.59 -11.35
N GLU A 519 -10.20 13.49 -10.45
CA GLU A 519 -9.60 14.77 -10.81
C GLU A 519 -8.71 15.32 -9.68
N VAL A 520 -7.64 16.03 -10.05
CA VAL A 520 -6.83 16.83 -9.15
C VAL A 520 -6.96 18.29 -9.54
N VAL A 521 -7.27 19.16 -8.58
CA VAL A 521 -7.27 20.62 -8.77
C VAL A 521 -6.05 21.18 -8.05
N LEU A 522 -5.16 21.82 -8.81
CA LEU A 522 -3.93 22.43 -8.31
C LEU A 522 -4.03 23.95 -8.39
N ALA A 523 -3.79 24.63 -7.27
CA ALA A 523 -3.61 26.06 -7.19
C ALA A 523 -2.11 26.36 -7.07
N GLU A 524 -1.53 26.97 -8.10
CA GLU A 524 -0.14 27.44 -8.11
C GLU A 524 0.02 28.71 -8.97
N ARG A 525 1.09 29.49 -8.73
CA ARG A 525 1.36 30.70 -9.49
C ARG A 525 2.09 30.39 -10.80
N PRO A 526 1.58 30.80 -11.98
CA PRO A 526 2.27 30.60 -13.26
C PRO A 526 3.67 31.22 -13.27
N GLY A 527 4.65 30.48 -13.80
CA GLY A 527 6.02 30.97 -13.92
C GLY A 527 6.78 31.09 -12.59
N ALA A 528 6.24 30.59 -11.48
CA ALA A 528 6.96 30.50 -10.22
C ALA A 528 8.21 29.59 -10.33
N PRO A 529 9.29 29.86 -9.55
CA PRO A 529 10.51 29.05 -9.54
C PRO A 529 10.31 27.55 -9.28
N VAL A 530 9.28 27.19 -8.51
CA VAL A 530 8.84 25.81 -8.29
C VAL A 530 7.41 25.65 -8.80
N GLN A 531 7.17 24.59 -9.56
CA GLN A 531 5.85 24.20 -10.07
C GLN A 531 5.65 22.70 -9.82
N HIS A 532 4.47 22.33 -9.34
CA HIS A 532 4.14 20.94 -9.00
C HIS A 532 3.38 20.26 -10.14
N ALA A 533 2.75 21.00 -11.06
CA ALA A 533 1.92 20.42 -12.12
C ALA A 533 2.65 19.34 -12.96
N ALA A 534 3.94 19.51 -13.25
CA ALA A 534 4.71 18.52 -14.01
C ALA A 534 4.87 17.19 -13.24
N ASN A 535 5.23 17.26 -11.96
CA ASN A 535 5.38 16.07 -11.12
C ASN A 535 4.03 15.39 -10.82
N ILE A 536 2.97 16.19 -10.66
CA ILE A 536 1.60 15.66 -10.47
C ILE A 536 1.12 14.93 -11.74
N ARG A 537 1.37 15.45 -12.94
CA ARG A 537 1.07 14.72 -14.20
C ARG A 537 1.82 13.39 -14.26
N LEU A 538 3.09 13.36 -13.86
CA LEU A 538 3.89 12.13 -13.82
C LEU A 538 3.30 11.11 -12.83
N LEU A 539 2.93 11.55 -11.64
CA LEU A 539 2.29 10.70 -10.62
C LEU A 539 0.95 10.15 -11.09
N LEU A 540 0.06 11.01 -11.62
CA LEU A 540 -1.23 10.57 -12.14
C LEU A 540 -1.07 9.59 -13.30
N ALA A 541 -0.14 9.81 -14.23
CA ALA A 541 0.16 8.86 -15.30
C ALA A 541 0.62 7.49 -14.78
N ALA A 542 1.33 7.44 -13.65
CA ALA A 542 1.81 6.20 -13.03
C ALA A 542 0.72 5.46 -12.24
N VAL A 543 -0.10 6.17 -11.44
CA VAL A 543 -1.02 5.54 -10.48
C VAL A 543 -2.51 5.75 -10.72
N ALA A 544 -2.91 6.79 -11.46
CA ALA A 544 -4.30 7.16 -11.70
C ALA A 544 -4.49 7.73 -13.12
N PRO A 545 -4.22 6.94 -14.19
CA PRO A 545 -4.09 7.47 -15.55
C PRO A 545 -5.39 8.04 -16.15
N ALA A 546 -6.55 7.70 -15.58
CA ALA A 546 -7.84 8.28 -15.94
C ALA A 546 -8.13 9.63 -15.25
N ALA A 547 -7.32 10.02 -14.25
CA ALA A 547 -7.52 11.24 -13.49
C ALA A 547 -7.15 12.49 -14.31
N ARG A 548 -8.04 13.50 -14.30
CA ARG A 548 -7.71 14.82 -14.88
C ARG A 548 -6.84 15.63 -13.92
N LEU A 549 -5.97 16.49 -14.46
CA LEU A 549 -5.32 17.56 -13.70
C LEU A 549 -5.80 18.92 -14.22
N THR A 550 -6.46 19.68 -13.36
CA THR A 550 -6.83 21.07 -13.61
C THR A 550 -5.91 21.98 -12.82
N VAL A 551 -5.27 22.96 -13.48
CA VAL A 551 -4.38 23.93 -12.84
C VAL A 551 -5.04 25.30 -12.87
N LEU A 552 -5.33 25.84 -11.68
CA LEU A 552 -5.95 27.15 -11.49
C LEU A 552 -4.87 28.19 -11.14
N PRO A 553 -4.57 29.16 -12.02
CA PRO A 553 -3.51 30.13 -11.79
C PRO A 553 -3.81 31.10 -10.63
N LEU A 554 -2.82 31.31 -9.77
CA LEU A 554 -2.81 32.28 -8.67
C LEU A 554 -2.07 33.58 -9.03
N ALA A 555 -2.53 34.70 -8.49
CA ALA A 555 -1.89 36.02 -8.62
C ALA A 555 -0.70 36.19 -7.64
#